data_AF-A0A7C3YGM8-F1
#
_entry.id   AF-A0A7C3YGM8-F1
#
_cell.length_a   1.000
_cell.length_b   1.000
_cell.length_c   1.000
_cell.angle_alpha   90.00
_cell.angle_beta   90.00
_cell.angle_gamma   90.00
#
_symmetry.space_group_name_H-M   'P 1'
#
loop_
_entity.id
_entity.type
_entity.pdbx_description
1 polymer ?
#
loop_
_entity_poly.entity_id
_entity_poly.type
_entity_poly.pdbx_seq_one_letter_code
_entity_poly.pdbx_strand_id
1 'polypeptide(L)'
;MEHLREKLIAVFAGGAGGADIALIDEPWIGEFASYLADMEELMRKYGSPALEFDDLISGTVNALRTIEGKLVAFPMMTDVRILAYRKSYFENPDYKKKFKDAYGYGLRPPTSHEELFHVAEFFKKNAGINGFADLWEKSYLEATFGDWLYSLGGRYFDEKWKPLYNSPEGVEALDLLKKSVSYGPANALELNHELADVAFFSEEVPMVLQWWSVKNFIKNSMKNFT
;
A
#
# COMPACT_ATOMS: atom_id res chain seq x y z
N MET A 1 -12.43 0.03 -1.93
CA MET A 1 -12.53 -0.08 -0.45
C MET A 1 -13.66 0.76 0.15
N GLU A 2 -13.87 2.01 -0.28
CA GLU A 2 -14.86 2.93 0.29
C GLU A 2 -16.32 2.40 0.33
N HIS A 3 -16.73 1.65 -0.69
CA HIS A 3 -18.08 1.06 -0.74
C HIS A 3 -18.31 -0.05 0.30
N LEU A 4 -17.25 -0.72 0.78
CA LEU A 4 -17.37 -1.70 1.87
C LEU A 4 -17.57 -0.99 3.20
N ARG A 5 -16.79 0.06 3.47
CA ARG A 5 -16.90 0.88 4.68
C ARG A 5 -18.30 1.45 4.85
N GLU A 6 -18.87 2.04 3.79
CA GLU A 6 -20.24 2.58 3.81
C GLU A 6 -21.30 1.52 4.12
N LYS A 7 -21.15 0.32 3.54
CA LYS A 7 -22.04 -0.82 3.83
C LYS A 7 -21.92 -1.27 5.29
N LEU A 8 -20.70 -1.33 5.83
CA LEU A 8 -20.48 -1.69 7.23
C LEU A 8 -21.10 -0.66 8.18
N ILE A 9 -20.99 0.63 7.89
CA ILE A 9 -21.68 1.69 8.65
C ILE A 9 -23.19 1.43 8.66
N ALA A 10 -23.80 1.16 7.51
CA ALA A 10 -25.24 0.89 7.43
C ALA A 10 -25.64 -0.39 8.19
N VAL A 11 -24.84 -1.46 8.09
CA VAL A 11 -25.05 -2.72 8.82
C VAL A 11 -24.99 -2.49 10.33
N PHE A 12 -23.98 -1.78 10.83
CA PHE A 12 -23.80 -1.53 12.25
C PHE A 12 -24.80 -0.51 12.82
N ALA A 13 -25.18 0.51 12.04
CA ALA A 13 -26.22 1.46 12.42
C ALA A 13 -27.62 0.84 12.46
N GLY A 14 -27.87 -0.18 11.64
CA GLY A 14 -29.15 -0.91 11.56
C GLY A 14 -29.48 -1.79 12.78
N GLY A 15 -28.52 -2.00 13.69
CA GLY A 15 -28.69 -2.84 14.88
C GLY A 15 -28.38 -4.32 14.65
N ALA A 16 -28.68 -5.16 15.65
CA ALA A 16 -28.29 -6.57 15.66
C ALA A 16 -28.91 -7.37 14.49
N GLY A 17 -28.08 -8.09 13.73
CA GLY A 17 -28.50 -9.08 12.73
C GLY A 17 -28.06 -8.85 11.28
N GLY A 18 -27.28 -7.79 10.97
CA GLY A 18 -26.86 -7.51 9.59
C GLY A 18 -25.64 -8.32 9.10
N ALA A 19 -24.74 -8.74 10.00
CA ALA A 19 -23.63 -9.65 9.71
C ALA A 19 -23.11 -10.29 11.02
N ASP A 20 -22.77 -11.58 10.97
CA ASP A 20 -22.11 -12.28 12.10
C ASP A 20 -20.59 -12.11 12.08
N ILE A 21 -20.01 -12.02 10.87
CA ILE A 21 -18.58 -11.83 10.62
C ILE A 21 -18.43 -10.77 9.54
N ALA A 22 -17.53 -9.81 9.77
CA ALA A 22 -17.22 -8.74 8.83
C ALA A 22 -15.71 -8.70 8.56
N LEU A 23 -15.34 -8.42 7.30
CA LEU A 23 -13.98 -8.03 6.95
C LEU A 23 -13.83 -6.54 7.18
N ILE A 24 -12.91 -6.17 8.06
CA ILE A 24 -12.66 -4.80 8.47
C ILE A 24 -11.18 -4.50 8.23
N ASP A 25 -10.94 -3.36 7.60
CA ASP A 25 -9.59 -2.84 7.36
C ASP A 25 -9.02 -2.25 8.67
N GLU A 26 -7.72 -2.39 8.92
CA GLU A 26 -7.13 -1.95 10.18
C GLU A 26 -7.33 -0.45 10.49
N PRO A 27 -7.38 0.50 9.52
CA PRO A 27 -7.57 1.91 9.83
C PRO A 27 -8.97 2.19 10.38
N TRP A 28 -9.91 1.25 10.20
CA TRP A 28 -11.31 1.41 10.61
C TRP A 28 -11.59 0.77 11.99
N ILE A 29 -10.60 0.14 12.62
CA ILE A 29 -10.77 -0.48 13.95
C ILE A 29 -11.26 0.55 14.97
N GLY A 30 -10.67 1.74 14.99
CA GLY A 30 -11.10 2.82 15.90
C GLY A 30 -12.54 3.28 15.65
N GLU A 31 -12.99 3.27 14.40
CA GLU A 31 -14.36 3.66 14.03
C GLU A 31 -15.39 2.60 14.40
N PHE A 32 -15.06 1.32 14.20
CA PHE A 32 -16.01 0.23 14.40
C PHE A 32 -15.92 -0.45 15.76
N ALA A 33 -14.91 -0.13 16.59
CA ALA A 33 -14.62 -0.79 17.87
C ALA A 33 -15.85 -1.04 18.75
N SER A 34 -16.78 -0.08 18.86
CA SER A 34 -17.98 -0.22 19.70
C SER A 34 -18.99 -1.27 19.22
N TYR A 35 -18.89 -1.69 17.95
CA TYR A 35 -19.75 -2.70 17.33
C TYR A 35 -19.11 -4.09 17.34
N LEU A 36 -17.83 -4.19 17.71
CA LEU A 36 -17.06 -5.43 17.64
C LEU A 36 -17.02 -6.15 18.98
N ALA A 37 -17.08 -7.48 18.91
CA ALA A 37 -16.99 -8.33 20.07
C ALA A 37 -15.58 -8.30 20.68
N ASP A 38 -15.49 -8.68 21.96
CA ASP A 38 -14.21 -8.95 22.59
C ASP A 38 -13.57 -10.20 21.99
N MET A 39 -12.53 -10.01 21.17
CA MET A 39 -11.89 -11.13 20.49
C MET A 39 -11.13 -12.02 21.46
N GLU A 40 -10.55 -11.47 22.53
CA GLU A 40 -9.88 -12.26 23.57
C GLU A 40 -10.90 -13.13 24.34
N GLU A 41 -12.10 -12.63 24.60
CA GLU A 41 -13.18 -13.42 25.21
C GLU A 41 -13.67 -14.55 24.29
N LEU A 42 -13.93 -14.23 23.02
CA LEU A 42 -14.33 -15.23 22.02
C LEU A 42 -13.27 -16.33 21.89
N MET A 43 -11.99 -15.94 21.89
CA MET A 43 -10.87 -16.87 21.86
C MET A 43 -10.79 -17.74 23.11
N ARG A 44 -10.97 -17.19 24.32
CA ARG A 44 -11.00 -18.00 25.55
C ARG A 44 -12.14 -19.02 25.55
N LYS A 45 -13.29 -18.68 24.97
CA LYS A 45 -14.50 -19.49 25.02
C LYS A 45 -14.60 -20.52 23.88
N TYR A 46 -14.13 -20.16 22.69
CA TYR A 46 -14.33 -20.93 21.46
C TYR A 46 -13.03 -21.18 20.68
N GLY A 47 -11.92 -20.58 21.08
CA GLY A 47 -10.64 -20.68 20.39
C GLY A 47 -10.05 -22.08 20.44
N SER A 48 -9.31 -22.44 19.40
CA SER A 48 -8.49 -23.64 19.38
C SER A 48 -7.20 -23.40 20.16
N PRO A 49 -6.71 -24.36 20.97
CA PRO A 49 -5.37 -24.32 21.54
C PRO A 49 -4.25 -24.19 20.49
N ALA A 50 -4.53 -24.52 19.23
CA ALA A 50 -3.59 -24.35 18.12
C ALA A 50 -3.50 -22.89 17.60
N LEU A 51 -4.33 -21.98 18.10
CA LEU A 51 -4.32 -20.57 17.72
C LEU A 51 -3.51 -19.77 18.74
N GLU A 52 -2.22 -19.62 18.49
CA GLU A 52 -1.30 -18.88 19.37
C GLU A 52 -0.99 -17.51 18.79
N PHE A 53 -1.34 -16.43 19.50
CA PHE A 53 -1.03 -15.06 19.07
C PHE A 53 0.47 -14.78 18.99
N ASP A 54 1.29 -15.53 19.73
CA ASP A 54 2.74 -15.42 19.71
C ASP A 54 3.36 -15.91 18.38
N ASP A 55 2.62 -16.71 17.59
CA ASP A 55 3.01 -17.10 16.23
C ASP A 55 2.59 -16.06 15.17
N LEU A 56 1.89 -14.99 15.57
CA LEU A 56 1.45 -13.92 14.69
C LEU A 56 2.42 -12.73 14.74
N ILE A 57 2.47 -11.97 13.64
CA ILE A 57 3.24 -10.73 13.59
C ILE A 57 2.63 -9.74 14.60
N SER A 58 3.40 -9.38 15.62
CA SER A 58 2.92 -8.54 16.72
C SER A 58 2.36 -7.19 16.27
N GLY A 59 2.98 -6.58 15.25
CA GLY A 59 2.48 -5.35 14.63
C GLY A 59 1.06 -5.49 14.08
N THR A 60 0.77 -6.61 13.38
CA THR A 60 -0.56 -6.91 12.85
C THR A 60 -1.58 -7.07 13.98
N VAL A 61 -1.24 -7.82 15.03
CA VAL A 61 -2.15 -8.02 16.16
C VAL A 61 -2.42 -6.70 16.89
N ASN A 62 -1.40 -5.87 17.07
CA ASN A 62 -1.50 -4.58 17.74
C ASN A 62 -2.36 -3.59 16.96
N ALA A 63 -2.33 -3.61 15.62
CA ALA A 63 -3.19 -2.77 14.79
C ALA A 63 -4.69 -3.07 14.93
N LEU A 64 -5.05 -4.24 15.46
CA LEU A 64 -6.43 -4.67 15.68
C LEU A 64 -6.93 -4.39 17.11
N ARG A 65 -6.13 -3.70 17.92
CA ARG A 65 -6.52 -3.27 19.26
C ARG A 65 -7.17 -1.89 19.21
N THR A 66 -8.14 -1.65 20.08
CA THR A 66 -8.68 -0.30 20.31
C THR A 66 -7.63 0.59 20.98
N ILE A 67 -7.92 1.89 21.09
CA ILE A 67 -7.06 2.86 21.79
C ILE A 67 -6.86 2.44 23.27
N GLU A 68 -7.87 1.82 23.88
CA GLU A 68 -7.83 1.27 25.24
C GLU A 68 -7.11 -0.09 25.33
N GLY A 69 -6.57 -0.61 24.22
CA GLY A 69 -5.79 -1.84 24.16
C GLY A 69 -6.61 -3.12 24.00
N LYS A 70 -7.93 -3.03 23.85
CA LYS A 70 -8.80 -4.21 23.70
C LYS A 70 -8.66 -4.81 22.30
N LEU A 71 -8.38 -6.10 22.18
CA LEU A 71 -8.38 -6.79 20.89
C LEU A 71 -9.82 -7.05 20.43
N VAL A 72 -10.17 -6.56 19.23
CA VAL A 72 -11.55 -6.60 18.71
C VAL A 72 -11.69 -7.30 17.37
N ALA A 73 -10.58 -7.76 16.78
CA ALA A 73 -10.58 -8.51 15.54
C ALA A 73 -9.47 -9.56 15.53
N PHE A 74 -9.60 -10.54 14.64
CA PHE A 74 -8.57 -11.54 14.37
C PHE A 74 -7.92 -11.27 13.01
N PRO A 75 -6.58 -11.29 12.90
CA PRO A 75 -5.91 -10.99 11.65
C PRO A 75 -6.15 -12.09 10.61
N MET A 76 -6.69 -11.71 9.45
CA MET A 76 -6.88 -12.61 8.31
C MET A 76 -5.75 -12.50 7.28
N MET A 77 -5.24 -11.28 7.09
CA MET A 77 -4.21 -10.97 6.10
C MET A 77 -3.34 -9.84 6.62
N THR A 78 -2.04 -9.87 6.30
CA THR A 78 -1.13 -8.74 6.46
C THR A 78 -0.59 -8.41 5.08
N ASP A 79 -0.62 -7.13 4.73
CA ASP A 79 -0.10 -6.64 3.46
C ASP A 79 1.00 -5.61 3.72
N VAL A 80 1.89 -5.45 2.75
CA VAL A 80 2.98 -4.49 2.77
C VAL A 80 3.11 -3.84 1.40
N ARG A 81 3.53 -2.58 1.38
CA ARG A 81 3.79 -1.85 0.14
C ARG A 81 5.17 -2.23 -0.38
N ILE A 82 5.21 -2.61 -1.65
CA ILE A 82 6.42 -3.05 -2.34
C ILE A 82 6.58 -2.33 -3.68
N LEU A 83 7.83 -2.08 -4.04
CA LEU A 83 8.16 -1.67 -5.40
C LEU A 83 8.35 -2.92 -6.28
N ALA A 84 7.39 -3.17 -7.16
CA ALA A 84 7.54 -4.18 -8.21
C ALA A 84 8.18 -3.53 -9.45
N TYR A 85 9.07 -4.27 -10.11
CA TYR A 85 9.75 -3.81 -11.32
C TYR A 85 9.88 -4.92 -12.35
N ARG A 86 9.95 -4.57 -13.64
CA ARG A 86 10.16 -5.52 -14.73
C ARG A 86 11.63 -5.70 -15.05
N LYS A 87 12.17 -6.89 -14.78
CA LYS A 87 13.57 -7.24 -15.08
C LYS A 87 13.97 -6.98 -16.53
N SER A 88 13.10 -7.28 -17.50
CA SER A 88 13.39 -7.07 -18.93
C SER A 88 13.79 -5.64 -19.27
N TYR A 89 13.15 -4.63 -18.67
CA TYR A 89 13.50 -3.22 -18.85
C TYR A 89 14.85 -2.89 -18.18
N PHE A 90 15.10 -3.41 -16.99
CA PHE A 90 16.33 -3.15 -16.25
C PHE A 90 17.54 -3.90 -16.82
N GLU A 91 17.32 -5.01 -17.51
CA GLU A 91 18.35 -5.86 -18.12
C GLU A 91 18.68 -5.46 -19.56
N ASN A 92 17.81 -4.67 -20.21
CA ASN A 92 18.00 -4.19 -21.58
C ASN A 92 19.31 -3.40 -21.72
N PRO A 93 20.22 -3.79 -22.64
CA PRO A 93 21.54 -3.18 -22.76
C PRO A 93 21.49 -1.72 -23.22
N ASP A 94 20.52 -1.35 -24.07
CA ASP A 94 20.35 0.03 -24.54
C ASP A 94 19.88 0.92 -23.41
N TYR A 95 18.94 0.45 -22.59
CA TYR A 95 18.47 1.20 -21.43
C TYR A 95 19.57 1.35 -20.38
N LYS A 96 20.33 0.29 -20.08
CA LYS A 96 21.50 0.38 -19.19
C LYS A 96 22.51 1.42 -19.66
N LYS A 97 22.84 1.43 -20.96
CA LYS A 97 23.77 2.40 -21.54
C LYS A 97 23.23 3.82 -21.44
N LYS A 98 22.01 4.07 -21.95
CA LYS A 98 21.41 5.41 -21.96
C LYS A 98 21.20 5.97 -20.56
N PHE A 99 20.80 5.13 -19.60
CA PHE A 99 20.65 5.54 -18.20
C PHE A 99 21.99 5.94 -17.60
N LYS A 100 23.04 5.14 -17.81
CA LYS A 100 24.39 5.46 -17.34
C LYS A 100 24.93 6.74 -17.99
N ASP A 101 24.66 6.95 -19.27
CA ASP A 101 25.05 8.16 -19.98
C ASP A 101 24.32 9.41 -19.42
N ALA A 102 23.08 9.27 -18.95
CA ALA A 102 22.27 10.37 -18.40
C ALA A 102 22.55 10.69 -16.91
N TYR A 103 22.74 9.67 -16.07
CA TYR A 103 22.82 9.82 -14.61
C TYR A 103 24.17 9.43 -14.01
N GLY A 104 25.10 8.88 -14.79
CA GLY A 104 26.46 8.55 -14.35
C GLY A 104 26.61 7.24 -13.58
N TYR A 105 25.52 6.50 -13.31
CA TYR A 105 25.56 5.19 -12.64
C TYR A 105 24.71 4.14 -13.37
N GLY A 106 24.89 2.86 -13.02
CA GLY A 106 24.20 1.76 -13.69
C GLY A 106 22.71 1.68 -13.35
N LEU A 107 21.87 1.43 -14.36
CA LEU A 107 20.43 1.16 -14.16
C LEU A 107 20.26 -0.10 -13.29
N ARG A 108 19.59 0.08 -12.15
CA ARG A 108 19.25 -0.96 -11.18
C ARG A 108 17.96 -0.60 -10.45
N PRO A 109 17.26 -1.56 -9.81
CA PRO A 109 16.13 -1.25 -8.95
C PRO A 109 16.53 -0.18 -7.92
N PRO A 110 15.72 0.89 -7.77
CA PRO A 110 16.08 2.02 -6.93
C PRO A 110 16.02 1.64 -5.46
N THR A 111 16.95 2.19 -4.68
CA THR A 111 17.04 1.99 -3.22
C THR A 111 16.83 3.27 -2.42
N SER A 112 16.54 4.38 -3.10
CA SER A 112 16.22 5.69 -2.51
C SER A 112 15.18 6.42 -3.36
N HIS A 113 14.54 7.45 -2.80
CA HIS A 113 13.60 8.30 -3.55
C HIS A 113 14.28 9.00 -4.74
N GLU A 114 15.51 9.47 -4.56
CA GLU A 114 16.29 10.09 -5.63
C GLU A 114 16.48 9.13 -6.80
N GLU A 115 16.93 7.91 -6.52
CA GLU A 115 17.11 6.88 -7.56
C GLU A 115 15.79 6.49 -8.21
N LEU A 116 14.69 6.42 -7.44
CA LEU A 116 13.36 6.14 -7.96
C LEU A 116 12.96 7.19 -9.00
N PHE A 117 13.19 8.48 -8.71
CA PHE A 117 12.88 9.56 -9.63
C PHE A 117 13.84 9.62 -10.83
N HIS A 118 15.11 9.29 -10.68
CA HIS A 118 16.02 9.14 -11.82
C HIS A 118 15.54 8.04 -12.78
N VAL A 119 15.15 6.88 -12.25
CA VAL A 119 14.65 5.77 -13.08
C VAL A 119 13.31 6.13 -13.72
N ALA A 120 12.38 6.72 -12.96
CA ALA A 120 11.08 7.14 -13.49
C ALA A 120 11.23 8.21 -14.58
N GLU A 121 12.08 9.21 -14.36
CA GLU A 121 12.36 10.26 -15.34
C GLU A 121 13.03 9.70 -16.59
N PHE A 122 14.01 8.82 -16.44
CA PHE A 122 14.68 8.15 -17.56
C PHE A 122 13.68 7.47 -18.49
N PHE A 123 12.80 6.64 -17.93
CA PHE A 123 11.83 5.90 -18.74
C PHE A 123 10.83 6.85 -19.42
N LYS A 124 10.37 7.90 -18.71
CA LYS A 124 9.48 8.93 -19.26
C LYS A 124 10.10 9.72 -20.40
N LYS A 125 11.31 10.24 -20.21
CA LYS A 125 11.93 11.20 -21.15
C LYS A 125 12.78 10.52 -22.22
N ASN A 126 13.51 9.46 -21.87
CA ASN A 126 14.52 8.85 -22.75
C ASN A 126 14.06 7.55 -23.42
N ALA A 127 13.13 6.81 -22.78
CA ALA A 127 12.55 5.60 -23.36
C ALA A 127 11.16 5.83 -23.97
N GLY A 128 10.50 6.95 -23.65
CA GLY A 128 9.20 7.32 -24.22
C GLY A 128 8.03 6.50 -23.69
N ILE A 129 8.16 5.91 -22.51
CA ILE A 129 7.12 5.14 -21.80
C ILE A 129 6.84 5.76 -20.44
N ASN A 130 5.70 5.49 -19.80
CA ASN A 130 5.49 5.99 -18.45
C ASN A 130 6.51 5.38 -17.49
N GLY A 131 7.02 6.16 -16.53
CA GLY A 131 8.20 5.79 -15.77
C GLY A 131 7.92 5.02 -14.49
N PHE A 132 6.74 5.23 -13.91
CA PHE A 132 6.38 4.74 -12.58
C PHE A 132 4.86 4.81 -12.41
N ALA A 133 4.29 3.87 -11.67
CA ALA A 133 2.90 3.94 -11.19
C ALA A 133 2.84 3.81 -9.67
N ASP A 134 1.82 4.42 -9.09
CA ASP A 134 1.45 4.33 -7.68
C ASP A 134 -0.08 4.37 -7.58
N LEU A 135 -0.62 4.32 -6.36
CA LEU A 135 -2.04 4.47 -6.08
C LEU A 135 -2.34 5.94 -5.82
N TRP A 136 -2.77 6.65 -6.86
CA TRP A 136 -3.08 8.09 -6.81
C TRP A 136 -4.57 8.39 -6.80
N GLU A 137 -5.43 7.38 -6.93
CA GLU A 137 -6.87 7.55 -6.73
C GLU A 137 -7.17 7.98 -5.30
N LYS A 138 -8.13 8.89 -5.15
CA LYS A 138 -8.47 9.59 -3.91
C LYS A 138 -8.64 8.64 -2.71
N SER A 139 -9.31 7.50 -2.88
CA SER A 139 -9.57 6.57 -1.77
C SER A 139 -8.32 5.87 -1.23
N TYR A 140 -7.18 5.94 -1.95
CA TYR A 140 -5.89 5.39 -1.53
C TYR A 140 -4.89 6.44 -1.04
N LEU A 141 -5.17 7.73 -1.24
CA LEU A 141 -4.19 8.79 -0.97
C LEU A 141 -3.75 8.87 0.50
N GLU A 142 -4.60 8.47 1.45
CA GLU A 142 -4.22 8.39 2.86
C GLU A 142 -3.12 7.34 3.07
N ALA A 143 -3.31 6.11 2.60
CA ALA A 143 -2.30 5.07 2.68
C ALA A 143 -1.03 5.45 1.88
N THR A 144 -1.20 5.93 0.65
CA THR A 144 -0.06 6.32 -0.22
C THR A 144 0.75 7.45 0.40
N PHE A 145 0.11 8.50 0.91
CA PHE A 145 0.82 9.58 1.61
C PHE A 145 1.53 9.05 2.87
N GLY A 146 0.90 8.13 3.60
CA GLY A 146 1.51 7.45 4.75
C GLY A 146 2.82 6.75 4.39
N ASP A 147 2.90 6.06 3.25
CA ASP A 147 4.13 5.41 2.80
C ASP A 147 5.29 6.40 2.62
N TRP A 148 5.03 7.50 1.93
CA TRP A 148 6.02 8.56 1.69
C TRP A 148 6.41 9.28 2.98
N LEU A 149 5.44 9.51 3.88
CA LEU A 149 5.69 10.12 5.19
C LEU A 149 6.58 9.22 6.05
N TYR A 150 6.24 7.93 6.15
CA TYR A 150 6.98 6.98 6.98
C TYR A 150 8.37 6.69 6.43
N SER A 151 8.55 6.66 5.11
CA SER A 151 9.87 6.46 4.50
C SER A 151 10.83 7.63 4.76
N LEU A 152 10.30 8.83 5.02
CA LEU A 152 11.06 10.01 5.47
C LEU A 152 11.21 10.09 6.99
N GLY A 153 10.69 9.11 7.74
CA GLY A 153 10.72 9.11 9.21
C GLY A 153 9.62 9.94 9.88
N GLY A 154 8.73 10.56 9.11
CA GLY A 154 7.57 11.29 9.62
C GLY A 154 6.53 10.37 10.27
N ARG A 155 5.55 10.95 10.97
CA ARG A 155 4.46 10.21 11.64
C ARG A 155 3.16 11.00 11.53
N TYR A 156 2.02 10.32 11.55
CA TYR A 156 0.72 10.99 11.61
C TYR A 156 0.48 11.70 12.94
N PHE A 157 0.89 11.07 14.05
CA PHE A 157 0.68 11.56 15.40
C PHE A 157 1.90 11.29 16.30
N ASP A 158 2.05 12.08 17.36
CA ASP A 158 2.98 11.77 18.47
C ASP A 158 2.33 10.83 19.52
N GLU A 159 3.09 10.47 20.56
CA GLU A 159 2.62 9.61 21.66
C GLU A 159 1.43 10.21 22.46
N LYS A 160 1.15 11.50 22.30
CA LYS A 160 0.04 12.22 22.93
C LYS A 160 -1.11 12.50 21.96
N TRP A 161 -1.13 11.82 20.81
CA TRP A 161 -2.13 12.00 19.76
C TRP A 161 -2.15 13.40 19.13
N LYS A 162 -1.07 14.17 19.25
CA LYS A 162 -0.95 15.44 18.54
C LYS A 162 -0.62 15.16 17.06
N PRO A 163 -1.35 15.75 16.10
CA PRO A 163 -1.02 15.57 14.69
C PRO A 163 0.39 16.07 14.34
N LEU A 164 1.11 15.26 13.56
CA LEU A 164 2.46 15.52 13.06
C LEU A 164 2.59 15.42 11.53
N TYR A 165 1.51 15.07 10.81
CA TYR A 165 1.53 14.90 9.36
C TYR A 165 1.91 16.16 8.56
N ASN A 166 1.91 17.34 9.20
CA ASN A 166 2.31 18.61 8.61
C ASN A 166 3.72 19.07 9.05
N SER A 167 4.54 18.16 9.55
CA SER A 167 5.97 18.39 9.82
C SER A 167 6.75 18.65 8.52
N PRO A 168 8.03 19.06 8.58
CA PRO A 168 8.88 19.16 7.39
C PRO A 168 8.89 17.89 6.54
N GLU A 169 8.93 16.72 7.18
CA GLU A 169 8.87 15.41 6.51
C GLU A 169 7.53 15.21 5.80
N GLY A 170 6.43 15.68 6.38
CA GLY A 170 5.10 15.62 5.74
C GLY A 170 4.95 16.55 4.55
N VAL A 171 5.55 17.75 4.61
CA VAL A 171 5.62 18.66 3.45
C VAL A 171 6.44 18.01 2.33
N GLU A 172 7.60 17.45 2.65
CA GLU A 172 8.44 16.75 1.69
C GLU A 172 7.73 15.52 1.09
N ALA A 173 7.06 14.70 1.91
CA ALA A 173 6.29 13.55 1.45
C ALA A 173 5.21 13.96 0.43
N LEU A 174 4.49 15.06 0.69
CA LEU A 174 3.49 15.58 -0.23
C LEU A 174 4.12 16.05 -1.55
N ASP A 175 5.28 16.71 -1.50
CA ASP A 175 5.99 17.16 -2.70
C ASP A 175 6.53 15.98 -3.52
N LEU A 176 7.05 14.93 -2.87
CA LEU A 176 7.45 13.69 -3.54
C LEU A 176 6.26 12.97 -4.17
N LEU A 177 5.13 12.88 -3.47
CA LEU A 177 3.89 12.30 -4.00
C LEU A 177 3.39 13.08 -5.22
N LYS A 178 3.34 14.42 -5.16
CA LYS A 178 2.96 15.25 -6.31
C LYS A 178 3.92 15.08 -7.48
N LYS A 179 5.22 14.99 -7.20
CA LYS A 179 6.25 14.73 -8.21
C LYS A 179 6.05 13.36 -8.86
N SER A 180 5.70 12.32 -8.10
CA SER A 180 5.55 10.96 -8.61
C SER A 180 4.45 10.83 -9.66
N VAL A 181 3.32 11.54 -9.48
CA VAL A 181 2.21 11.60 -10.46
C VAL A 181 2.69 11.98 -11.86
N SER A 182 3.68 12.87 -11.97
CA SER A 182 4.18 13.36 -13.27
C SER A 182 4.87 12.28 -14.13
N TYR A 183 5.29 11.18 -13.51
CA TYR A 183 5.90 10.04 -14.21
C TYR A 183 4.90 8.94 -14.55
N GLY A 184 3.66 9.07 -14.07
CA GLY A 184 2.55 8.15 -14.32
C GLY A 184 1.96 8.22 -15.72
N PRO A 185 0.99 7.32 -15.99
CA PRO A 185 0.15 7.37 -17.17
C PRO A 185 -0.79 8.57 -17.16
N ALA A 186 -1.42 8.86 -18.31
CA ALA A 186 -2.27 10.05 -18.44
C ALA A 186 -3.46 10.06 -17.48
N ASN A 187 -3.98 8.87 -17.13
CA ASN A 187 -5.05 8.66 -16.16
C ASN A 187 -4.52 8.45 -14.73
N ALA A 188 -3.32 8.93 -14.40
CA ALA A 188 -2.67 8.71 -13.09
C ALA A 188 -3.63 8.87 -11.89
N LEU A 189 -4.44 9.93 -11.85
CA LEU A 189 -5.35 10.20 -10.72
C LEU A 189 -6.53 9.23 -10.60
N GLU A 190 -6.71 8.32 -11.56
CA GLU A 190 -7.70 7.25 -11.52
C GLU A 190 -7.07 5.92 -11.04
N LEU A 191 -5.74 5.83 -10.94
CA LEU A 191 -5.06 4.60 -10.57
C LEU A 191 -5.35 4.22 -9.12
N ASN A 192 -6.37 3.37 -8.97
CA ASN A 192 -6.62 2.54 -7.81
C ASN A 192 -5.78 1.26 -7.88
N HIS A 193 -6.04 0.31 -6.97
CA HIS A 193 -5.33 -0.96 -6.91
C HIS A 193 -5.35 -1.70 -8.27
N GLU A 194 -6.53 -1.88 -8.84
CA GLU A 194 -6.72 -2.64 -10.07
C GLU A 194 -6.10 -1.95 -11.29
N LEU A 195 -6.27 -0.63 -11.43
CA LEU A 195 -5.74 0.11 -12.56
C LEU A 195 -4.21 0.26 -12.50
N ALA A 196 -3.62 0.36 -11.31
CA ALA A 196 -2.17 0.32 -11.15
C ALA A 196 -1.60 -1.06 -11.54
N ASP A 197 -2.30 -2.14 -11.17
CA ASP A 197 -1.95 -3.50 -11.62
C ASP A 197 -2.06 -3.61 -13.15
N VAL A 198 -3.12 -3.07 -13.77
CA VAL A 198 -3.26 -3.06 -15.24
C VAL A 198 -2.12 -2.27 -15.89
N ALA A 199 -1.82 -1.06 -15.43
CA ALA A 199 -0.72 -0.24 -15.96
C ALA A 199 0.61 -0.99 -15.87
N PHE A 200 0.83 -1.73 -14.78
CA PHE A 200 1.96 -2.64 -14.69
C PHE A 200 1.80 -3.81 -15.67
N PHE A 201 0.87 -4.75 -15.55
CA PHE A 201 0.87 -5.96 -16.39
C PHE A 201 0.73 -5.70 -17.90
N SER A 202 0.22 -4.55 -18.33
CA SER A 202 0.14 -4.13 -19.74
C SER A 202 1.44 -3.50 -20.28
N GLU A 203 2.52 -3.50 -19.50
CA GLU A 203 3.83 -2.93 -19.85
C GLU A 203 3.82 -1.41 -20.09
N GLU A 204 2.84 -0.69 -19.53
CA GLU A 204 2.75 0.77 -19.65
C GLU A 204 3.80 1.48 -18.77
N VAL A 205 4.13 0.89 -17.62
CA VAL A 205 5.17 1.36 -16.68
C VAL A 205 6.20 0.26 -16.38
N PRO A 206 7.49 0.57 -16.18
CA PRO A 206 8.52 -0.42 -15.81
C PRO A 206 8.52 -0.75 -14.32
N MET A 207 7.90 0.09 -13.49
CA MET A 207 7.84 -0.02 -12.03
C MET A 207 6.48 0.40 -11.49
N VAL A 208 6.02 -0.24 -10.43
CA VAL A 208 4.82 0.16 -9.67
C VAL A 208 5.06 0.00 -8.17
N LEU A 209 4.66 0.99 -7.37
CA LEU A 209 4.56 0.86 -5.92
C LEU A 209 3.15 0.34 -5.58
N GLN A 210 3.08 -0.89 -5.07
CA GLN A 210 1.82 -1.63 -4.93
C GLN A 210 1.80 -2.47 -3.65
N TRP A 211 0.61 -2.84 -3.18
CA TRP A 211 0.44 -3.88 -2.16
C TRP A 211 1.04 -5.23 -2.61
N TRP A 212 1.52 -6.05 -1.66
CA TRP A 212 2.14 -7.37 -1.89
C TRP A 212 1.25 -8.34 -2.65
N SER A 213 -0.07 -8.13 -2.61
CA SER A 213 -1.07 -8.86 -3.40
C SER A 213 -0.76 -8.90 -4.91
N VAL A 214 -0.01 -7.93 -5.45
CA VAL A 214 0.48 -7.93 -6.85
C VAL A 214 1.25 -9.21 -7.22
N LYS A 215 1.88 -9.88 -6.25
CA LYS A 215 2.57 -11.16 -6.46
C LYS A 215 1.65 -12.26 -6.99
N ASN A 216 0.36 -12.22 -6.62
CA ASN A 216 -0.60 -13.24 -7.01
C ASN A 216 -0.91 -13.11 -8.51
N PHE A 217 -1.03 -11.88 -9.00
CA PHE A 217 -1.14 -11.59 -10.42
C PHE A 217 0.13 -11.96 -11.18
N ILE A 218 1.32 -11.68 -10.64
CA ILE A 218 2.60 -12.14 -11.24
C ILE A 218 2.62 -13.67 -11.38
N LYS A 219 2.23 -14.42 -10.34
CA LYS A 219 2.19 -15.89 -10.38
C LYS A 219 1.17 -16.41 -11.38
N ASN A 220 -0.01 -15.79 -11.45
CA ASN A 220 -1.08 -16.24 -12.33
C ASN A 220 -0.83 -15.89 -13.80
N SER A 221 -0.20 -14.73 -14.09
CA SER A 221 0.16 -14.37 -15.47
C SER A 221 1.22 -15.30 -16.05
N MET A 222 2.19 -15.77 -15.26
CA MET A 222 3.19 -16.73 -15.71
C MET A 222 2.62 -18.13 -16.02
N LYS A 223 1.51 -18.54 -15.40
CA LYS A 223 0.86 -19.83 -15.68
C LYS A 223 0.20 -19.88 -17.06
N ASN A 224 -0.10 -18.73 -17.67
CA ASN A 224 -0.73 -18.66 -18.98
C ASN A 224 0.29 -18.75 -20.15
N PHE A 225 1.58 -18.91 -19.85
CA PHE A 225 2.67 -19.03 -20.83
C PHE A 225 3.38 -20.39 -20.78
N THR A 226 2.77 -21.40 -20.16
CA THR A 226 3.23 -22.82 -20.16
C THR A 226 2.15 -23.72 -20.74
#